data_AF-B1NLN0-F1
#
_entry.id   AF-B1NLN0-F1
#
_cell.length_a   1.000
_cell.length_b   1.000
_cell.length_c   1.000
_cell.angle_alpha   90.00
_cell.angle_beta   90.00
_cell.angle_gamma   90.00
#
_symmetry.space_group_name_H-M   'P 1'
#
loop_
_entity.id
_entity.type
_entity.pdbx_description
1 polymer ?
#
loop_
_entity_poly.entity_id
_entity_poly.type
_entity_poly.pdbx_seq_one_letter_code
_entity_poly.pdbx_strand_id
1 'polypeptide(L)'
;LKRLENCTVIEGFLHILFISKAEDYRNYRFPKLTVITEYLLLFRVAGLESLGDLFPNLTVIRGWKLFYNYALVIFEMTNLKDIGLYNLRNITRGAIRIEKNADLCYLSTVDWSLILDAVSNNYIVGNKSPKECGDMCPGTLEEK
;
A
#
# COMPACT_ATOMS: atom_id res chain seq x y z
N LEU A 1 3.74 -2.81 -16.68
CA LEU A 1 2.53 -2.21 -16.06
C LEU A 1 1.32 -2.16 -16.99
N LYS A 2 1.42 -1.93 -18.32
CA LYS A 2 0.31 -1.99 -19.30
C LYS A 2 -0.67 -3.17 -19.17
N ARG A 3 -0.19 -4.34 -18.77
CA ARG A 3 -1.00 -5.56 -18.60
C ARG A 3 -2.16 -5.42 -17.62
N LEU A 4 -2.15 -4.40 -16.76
CA LEU A 4 -3.17 -4.16 -15.73
C LEU A 4 -4.25 -3.15 -16.15
N GLU A 5 -4.14 -2.52 -17.33
CA GLU A 5 -5.02 -1.40 -17.75
C GLU A 5 -6.52 -1.74 -17.71
N ASN A 6 -6.88 -2.99 -18.02
CA ASN A 6 -8.27 -3.46 -18.04
C ASN A 6 -8.58 -4.46 -16.91
N CYS A 7 -7.65 -4.69 -16.00
CA CYS A 7 -7.85 -5.64 -14.90
C CYS A 7 -8.65 -4.99 -13.78
N THR A 8 -9.84 -5.51 -13.52
CA THR A 8 -10.66 -5.16 -12.34
C THR A 8 -10.32 -6.03 -11.14
N VAL A 9 -10.01 -7.30 -11.43
CA VAL A 9 -9.64 -8.33 -10.46
C VAL A 9 -8.34 -8.97 -10.94
N ILE A 10 -7.36 -9.08 -10.04
CA ILE A 10 -6.16 -9.90 -10.25
C ILE A 10 -6.38 -11.22 -9.52
N GLU A 11 -6.51 -12.29 -10.30
CA GLU A 11 -6.51 -13.66 -9.78
C GLU A 11 -5.06 -14.14 -9.64
N GLY A 12 -4.53 -14.06 -8.43
CA GLY A 12 -3.16 -14.36 -8.08
C GLY A 12 -2.54 -13.26 -7.23
N PHE A 13 -1.21 -13.22 -7.24
CA PHE A 13 -0.42 -12.19 -6.58
C PHE A 13 -0.01 -11.08 -7.55
N LEU A 14 0.32 -9.91 -7.01
CA LEU A 14 0.91 -8.81 -7.77
C LEU A 14 2.28 -8.45 -7.20
N HIS A 15 3.31 -8.48 -8.06
CA HIS A 15 4.68 -8.08 -7.74
C HIS A 15 5.05 -6.82 -8.51
N ILE A 16 5.53 -5.81 -7.78
CA ILE A 16 6.10 -4.59 -8.35
C ILE A 16 7.48 -4.41 -7.73
N LEU A 17 8.51 -4.85 -8.45
CA LEU A 17 9.86 -4.99 -7.93
C LEU A 17 10.87 -4.24 -8.81
N PHE A 18 11.93 -3.70 -8.20
CA PHE A 18 13.12 -3.20 -8.89
C PHE A 18 12.87 -2.14 -9.97
N ILE A 19 11.95 -1.21 -9.71
CA ILE A 19 11.72 -0.09 -10.62
C ILE A 19 12.61 1.08 -10.18
N SER A 20 13.62 1.39 -10.98
CA SER A 20 14.65 2.39 -10.65
C SER A 20 14.39 3.76 -11.29
N LYS A 21 13.53 3.86 -12.32
CA LYS A 21 13.23 5.11 -13.01
C LYS A 21 11.78 5.49 -12.83
N ALA A 22 11.55 6.71 -12.33
CA ALA A 22 10.21 7.25 -12.14
C ALA A 22 9.38 7.31 -13.43
N GLU A 23 10.06 7.52 -14.55
CA GLU A 23 9.48 7.59 -15.89
C GLU A 23 8.77 6.28 -16.31
N ASP A 24 9.19 5.13 -15.77
CA ASP A 24 8.65 3.82 -16.14
C ASP A 24 7.21 3.59 -15.62
N TYR A 25 6.77 4.34 -14.60
CA TYR A 25 5.42 4.21 -14.03
C TYR A 25 4.63 5.52 -13.95
N ARG A 26 5.23 6.71 -14.15
CA ARG A 26 4.54 8.02 -14.07
C ARG A 26 3.26 8.14 -14.91
N ASN A 27 3.19 7.42 -16.03
CA ASN A 27 2.03 7.43 -16.93
C ASN A 27 1.04 6.29 -16.68
N TYR A 28 1.27 5.46 -15.65
CA TYR A 28 0.43 4.31 -15.35
C TYR A 28 -0.45 4.57 -14.16
N ARG A 29 -1.74 4.39 -14.38
CA ARG A 29 -2.76 4.40 -13.34
C ARG A 29 -3.76 3.29 -13.65
N PHE A 30 -4.12 2.52 -12.64
CA PHE A 30 -5.00 1.35 -12.75
C PHE A 30 -6.27 1.57 -11.94
N PRO A 31 -7.13 2.53 -12.32
CA PRO A 31 -8.33 2.86 -11.57
C PRO A 31 -9.39 1.75 -11.63
N LYS A 32 -9.28 0.82 -12.57
CA LYS A 32 -10.20 -0.31 -12.65
C LYS A 32 -9.91 -1.37 -11.59
N LEU A 33 -8.67 -1.47 -11.11
CA LEU A 33 -8.28 -2.52 -10.18
C LEU A 33 -8.94 -2.30 -8.82
N THR A 34 -9.73 -3.28 -8.38
CA THR A 34 -10.47 -3.23 -7.11
C THR A 34 -10.15 -4.41 -6.20
N VAL A 35 -9.74 -5.56 -6.75
CA VAL A 35 -9.51 -6.78 -5.98
C VAL A 35 -8.21 -7.47 -6.39
N ILE A 36 -7.45 -7.91 -5.39
CA ILE A 36 -6.33 -8.85 -5.52
C ILE A 36 -6.68 -10.10 -4.71
N THR A 37 -6.61 -11.29 -5.30
CA THR A 37 -7.04 -12.52 -4.60
C THR A 37 -5.99 -13.10 -3.65
N GLU A 38 -4.70 -12.95 -3.96
CA GLU A 38 -3.62 -13.41 -3.09
C GLU A 38 -3.01 -12.21 -2.34
N TYR A 39 -1.78 -11.82 -2.66
CA TYR A 39 -1.04 -10.78 -1.95
C TYR A 39 -0.45 -9.73 -2.90
N LEU A 40 -0.14 -8.56 -2.35
CA LEU A 40 0.54 -7.45 -3.04
C LEU A 40 1.94 -7.26 -2.45
N LEU A 41 2.97 -7.31 -3.30
CA LEU A 41 4.36 -7.11 -2.93
C LEU A 41 4.95 -5.94 -3.72
N LEU A 42 5.41 -4.92 -3.00
CA LEU A 42 6.21 -3.82 -3.53
C LEU A 42 7.60 -3.84 -2.91
N PHE A 43 8.63 -3.84 -3.75
CA PHE A 43 10.02 -3.91 -3.30
C PHE A 43 10.94 -3.08 -4.18
N ARG A 44 11.73 -2.16 -3.58
CA ARG A 44 12.73 -1.35 -4.30
C ARG A 44 12.16 -0.66 -5.54
N VAL A 45 11.07 0.07 -5.34
CA VAL A 45 10.52 1.00 -6.33
C VAL A 45 10.95 2.41 -5.93
N ALA A 46 11.58 3.13 -6.84
CA ALA A 46 12.04 4.49 -6.64
C ALA A 46 11.11 5.49 -7.32
N GLY A 47 10.90 6.63 -6.65
CA GLY A 47 10.14 7.78 -7.12
C GLY A 47 8.62 7.67 -6.98
N LEU A 48 8.08 6.54 -6.53
CA LEU A 48 6.63 6.37 -6.36
C LEU A 48 6.27 7.01 -5.02
N GLU A 49 5.49 8.09 -5.06
CA GLU A 49 5.18 8.86 -3.86
C GLU A 49 3.99 8.29 -3.08
N SER A 50 2.99 7.76 -3.77
CA SER A 50 1.79 7.17 -3.18
C SER A 50 1.31 5.95 -3.97
N LEU A 51 0.82 4.88 -3.32
CA LEU A 51 0.21 3.76 -4.06
C LEU A 51 -1.16 4.13 -4.64
N GLY A 52 -1.79 5.19 -4.14
CA GLY A 52 -3.04 5.73 -4.69
C GLY A 52 -2.90 6.24 -6.13
N ASP A 53 -1.69 6.62 -6.53
CA ASP A 53 -1.36 7.00 -7.91
C ASP A 53 -1.50 5.82 -8.87
N LEU A 54 -1.17 4.61 -8.40
CA LEU A 54 -1.30 3.38 -9.18
C LEU A 54 -2.67 2.73 -9.01
N PHE A 55 -3.16 2.58 -7.78
CA PHE A 55 -4.31 1.74 -7.43
C PHE A 55 -5.34 2.53 -6.61
N PRO A 56 -5.94 3.60 -7.17
CA PRO A 56 -6.83 4.48 -6.41
C PRO A 56 -8.09 3.75 -5.90
N ASN A 57 -8.52 2.68 -6.57
CA ASN A 57 -9.77 1.97 -6.26
C ASN A 57 -9.55 0.56 -5.68
N LEU A 58 -8.30 0.21 -5.31
CA LEU A 58 -8.04 -1.08 -4.68
C LEU A 58 -8.79 -1.14 -3.34
N THR A 59 -9.75 -2.07 -3.26
CA THR A 59 -10.71 -2.15 -2.17
C THR A 59 -10.48 -3.37 -1.29
N VAL A 60 -10.11 -4.51 -1.90
CA VAL A 60 -9.96 -5.79 -1.18
C VAL A 60 -8.70 -6.52 -1.59
N ILE A 61 -7.95 -7.01 -0.59
CA ILE A 61 -6.90 -8.01 -0.77
C ILE A 61 -7.34 -9.28 -0.04
N ARG A 62 -7.66 -10.36 -0.76
CA ARG A 62 -8.29 -11.54 -0.14
C ARG A 62 -7.31 -12.45 0.61
N GLY A 63 -6.02 -12.44 0.28
CA GLY A 63 -5.03 -13.26 1.00
C GLY A 63 -5.24 -14.77 0.91
N TRP A 64 -5.77 -15.28 -0.22
CA TRP A 64 -5.95 -16.72 -0.43
C TRP A 64 -4.63 -17.48 -0.32
N LYS A 65 -3.57 -16.88 -0.87
CA LYS A 65 -2.17 -17.22 -0.57
C LYS A 65 -1.46 -15.99 -0.02
N LEU A 66 -0.42 -16.24 0.76
CA LEU A 66 0.33 -15.22 1.48
C LEU A 66 1.82 -15.32 1.14
N PHE A 67 2.53 -14.19 1.26
CA PHE A 67 3.99 -14.16 1.19
C PHE A 67 4.56 -14.21 2.61
N TYR A 68 5.05 -15.38 3.05
CA TYR A 68 5.55 -15.60 4.42
C TYR A 68 4.58 -15.10 5.52
N ASN A 69 3.27 -15.29 5.32
CA ASN A 69 2.13 -14.84 6.17
C ASN A 69 1.61 -13.41 5.93
N TYR A 70 2.19 -12.68 4.99
CA TYR A 70 1.76 -11.32 4.67
C TYR A 70 0.90 -11.26 3.39
N ALA A 71 -0.18 -10.47 3.45
CA ALA A 71 -1.05 -10.17 2.31
C ALA A 71 -0.67 -8.85 1.62
N LEU A 72 -0.02 -7.94 2.35
CA LEU A 72 0.54 -6.71 1.81
C LEU A 72 1.96 -6.54 2.31
N VAL A 73 2.90 -6.34 1.38
CA VAL A 73 4.31 -6.10 1.68
C VAL A 73 4.77 -4.84 0.96
N ILE A 74 5.28 -3.88 1.73
CA ILE A 74 5.84 -2.61 1.25
C ILE A 74 7.25 -2.51 1.86
N PHE A 75 8.27 -2.78 1.04
CA PHE A 75 9.64 -2.94 1.54
C PHE A 75 10.66 -2.14 0.72
N GLU A 76 11.50 -1.36 1.38
CA GLU A 76 12.55 -0.55 0.76
C GLU A 76 12.03 0.34 -0.40
N MET A 77 10.86 0.97 -0.22
CA MET A 77 10.30 1.91 -1.19
C MET A 77 10.93 3.28 -1.03
N THR A 78 11.70 3.71 -2.03
CA THR A 78 12.38 5.00 -1.99
C THR A 78 11.43 6.08 -2.48
N ASN A 79 11.32 7.20 -1.75
CA ASN A 79 10.42 8.32 -2.01
C ASN A 79 8.93 8.09 -1.73
N LEU A 80 8.53 6.92 -1.23
CA LEU A 80 7.14 6.67 -0.83
C LEU A 80 6.81 7.51 0.41
N LYS A 81 5.85 8.43 0.28
CA LYS A 81 5.43 9.37 1.32
C LYS A 81 4.20 8.89 2.08
N ASP A 82 3.32 8.16 1.43
CA ASP A 82 2.11 7.59 2.03
C ASP A 82 1.71 6.28 1.34
N ILE A 83 0.89 5.47 2.01
CA ILE A 83 0.34 4.24 1.43
C ILE A 83 -0.70 4.58 0.36
N GLY A 84 -1.54 5.59 0.56
CA GLY A 84 -2.45 6.10 -0.45
C GLY A 84 -3.58 5.18 -0.90
N LEU A 85 -3.73 4.00 -0.29
CA LEU A 85 -4.81 3.06 -0.58
C LEU A 85 -6.09 3.46 0.18
N TYR A 86 -6.59 4.68 -0.05
CA TYR A 86 -7.73 5.26 0.67
C TYR A 86 -9.05 4.50 0.47
N ASN A 87 -9.16 3.68 -0.59
CA ASN A 87 -10.30 2.80 -0.82
C ASN A 87 -10.15 1.40 -0.23
N LEU A 88 -9.00 1.06 0.36
CA LEU A 88 -8.80 -0.26 0.95
C LEU A 88 -9.71 -0.44 2.16
N ARG A 89 -10.65 -1.38 2.07
CA ARG A 89 -11.64 -1.65 3.12
C ARG A 89 -11.41 -2.96 3.83
N ASN A 90 -10.81 -3.95 3.16
CA ASN A 90 -10.66 -5.27 3.76
C ASN A 90 -9.42 -6.00 3.27
N ILE A 91 -8.63 -6.53 4.21
CA ILE A 91 -7.67 -7.60 3.97
C ILE A 91 -8.21 -8.84 4.68
N THR A 92 -8.72 -9.80 3.90
CA THR A 92 -9.50 -10.92 4.45
C THR A 92 -8.63 -11.93 5.21
N ARG A 93 -7.37 -12.11 4.81
CA ARG A 93 -6.46 -13.05 5.45
C ARG A 93 -5.02 -12.56 5.31
N GLY A 94 -4.23 -12.79 6.37
CA GLY A 94 -2.81 -12.41 6.42
C GLY A 94 -2.57 -11.07 7.10
N ALA A 95 -1.31 -10.84 7.46
CA ALA A 95 -0.87 -9.58 8.07
C ALA A 95 -0.28 -8.63 7.03
N ILE A 96 0.16 -7.45 7.46
CA ILE A 96 0.92 -6.52 6.62
C ILE A 96 2.38 -6.43 7.07
N ARG A 97 3.29 -6.20 6.12
CA ARG A 97 4.70 -5.90 6.38
C ARG A 97 5.07 -4.60 5.70
N ILE A 98 5.35 -3.57 6.49
CA ILE A 98 5.74 -2.25 6.01
C ILE A 98 7.07 -1.90 6.64
N GLU A 99 8.14 -1.99 5.85
CA GLU A 99 9.48 -1.96 6.40
C GLU A 99 10.47 -1.14 5.56
N LYS A 100 11.36 -0.40 6.23
CA LYS A 100 12.47 0.36 5.61
C LYS A 100 12.03 1.38 4.56
N ASN A 101 10.93 2.09 4.80
CA ASN A 101 10.46 3.18 3.93
C ASN A 101 10.78 4.53 4.59
N ALA A 102 11.93 5.12 4.26
CA ALA A 102 12.51 6.25 5.00
C ALA A 102 11.69 7.56 4.92
N ASP A 103 10.87 7.71 3.88
CA ASP A 103 10.03 8.91 3.67
C ASP A 103 8.56 8.69 4.03
N LEU A 104 8.19 7.48 4.46
CA LEU A 104 6.79 7.06 4.62
C LEU A 104 6.18 7.58 5.92
N CYS A 105 5.16 8.43 5.77
CA CYS A 105 4.34 9.02 6.83
C CYS A 105 2.89 8.48 6.77
N TYR A 106 1.98 9.05 7.59
CA TYR A 106 0.58 8.63 7.69
C TYR A 106 0.36 7.17 8.14
N LEU A 107 1.36 6.55 8.75
CA LEU A 107 1.23 5.17 9.27
C LEU A 107 0.39 5.11 10.54
N SER A 108 0.54 6.12 11.42
CA SER A 108 -0.21 6.22 12.68
C SER A 108 -1.63 6.76 12.51
N THR A 109 -1.95 7.35 11.36
CA THR A 109 -3.29 7.87 11.06
C THR A 109 -4.23 6.79 10.50
N VAL A 110 -3.72 5.59 10.25
CA VAL A 110 -4.49 4.46 9.71
C VAL A 110 -4.78 3.46 10.83
N ASP A 111 -6.06 3.22 11.08
CA ASP A 111 -6.50 2.15 11.98
C ASP A 111 -6.63 0.82 11.22
N TRP A 112 -5.60 -0.02 11.33
CA TRP A 112 -5.56 -1.33 10.69
C TRP A 112 -6.59 -2.32 11.24
N SER A 113 -7.10 -2.12 12.45
CA SER A 113 -8.11 -3.02 13.04
C SER A 113 -9.46 -2.96 12.32
N LEU A 114 -9.73 -1.87 11.61
CA LEU A 114 -10.91 -1.72 10.76
C LEU A 114 -10.74 -2.38 9.39
N ILE A 115 -9.52 -2.75 9.02
CA ILE A 115 -9.17 -3.26 7.69
C ILE A 115 -8.87 -4.76 7.74
N LEU A 116 -8.26 -5.26 8.82
CA LEU A 116 -7.81 -6.66 8.93
C LEU A 116 -7.89 -7.19 10.36
N ASP A 117 -8.20 -8.48 10.50
CA ASP A 117 -8.39 -9.11 11.82
C ASP A 117 -7.06 -9.43 12.53
N ALA A 118 -6.04 -9.82 11.78
CA ALA A 118 -4.75 -10.31 12.30
C ALA A 118 -3.75 -9.19 12.65
N VAL A 119 -4.22 -8.07 13.23
CA VAL A 119 -3.41 -6.86 13.48
C VAL A 119 -2.18 -7.12 14.33
N SER A 120 -2.28 -8.04 15.30
CA SER A 120 -1.18 -8.42 16.19
C SER A 120 0.03 -9.01 15.46
N ASN A 121 -0.15 -9.50 14.23
CA ASN A 121 0.91 -10.08 13.40
C ASN A 121 1.49 -9.06 12.40
N ASN A 122 1.04 -7.80 12.43
CA ASN A 122 1.57 -6.75 11.55
C ASN A 122 3.02 -6.43 11.91
N TYR A 123 3.85 -6.23 10.89
CA TYR A 123 5.25 -5.87 11.06
C TYR A 123 5.52 -4.51 10.42
N ILE A 124 5.60 -3.46 11.23
CA ILE A 124 5.77 -2.07 10.78
C ILE A 124 7.01 -1.47 11.46
N VAL A 125 8.16 -1.50 10.80
CA VAL A 125 9.46 -1.14 11.42
C VAL A 125 10.38 -0.42 10.42
N GLY A 126 11.18 0.54 10.90
CA GLY A 126 12.19 1.21 10.08
C GLY A 126 11.60 2.17 9.03
N ASN A 127 10.39 2.67 9.26
CA ASN A 127 9.80 3.75 8.46
C ASN A 127 10.10 5.10 9.12
N LYS A 128 9.70 6.20 8.48
CA LYS A 128 9.89 7.55 9.04
C LYS A 128 9.26 7.67 10.43
N SER A 129 9.93 8.37 11.35
CA SER A 129 9.41 8.51 12.70
C SER A 129 8.16 9.41 12.71
N PRO A 130 7.08 9.05 13.45
CA PRO A 130 5.88 9.88 13.50
C PRO A 130 6.12 11.31 14.00
N LYS A 131 7.20 11.53 14.78
CA LYS A 131 7.58 12.86 15.28
C LYS A 131 8.16 13.76 14.19
N GLU A 132 8.77 13.17 13.17
CA GLU A 132 9.29 13.87 11.98
C GLU A 132 8.25 13.98 10.88
N CYS A 133 7.12 13.28 11.02
CA CYS A 133 5.96 13.40 10.16
C CYS A 133 5.05 14.53 10.69
N GLY A 134 4.72 15.47 9.80
CA GLY A 134 3.73 16.52 10.08
C GLY A 134 2.33 16.07 9.68
N ASP A 135 1.91 14.88 10.13
CA ASP A 135 0.66 14.26 9.68
C ASP A 135 -0.55 15.13 10.07
N MET A 136 -1.23 15.67 9.07
CA MET A 136 -2.46 16.45 9.24
C MET A 136 -3.54 15.86 8.34
N CYS A 137 -4.61 15.36 8.95
CA CYS A 137 -5.74 14.83 8.21
C CYS A 137 -6.69 15.98 7.80
N PRO A 138 -7.22 15.99 6.57
CA PRO A 138 -8.30 16.90 6.22
C PRO A 138 -9.55 16.54 7.03
N GLY A 139 -10.21 17.56 7.62
CA GLY A 139 -11.42 17.39 8.44
C GLY A 139 -11.23 17.64 9.94
N THR A 140 -10.00 17.74 10.45
CA THR A 140 -9.73 18.14 11.85
C THR A 140 -9.86 19.64 12.14
N LEU A 141 -10.26 20.46 11.16
CA LEU A 141 -10.39 21.92 11.27
C LEU A 141 -11.85 22.40 11.07
N GLU A 142 -12.85 21.70 11.61
CA GLU A 142 -14.22 22.25 11.72
C GLU A 142 -14.92 21.76 13.00
N GLU A 143 -14.39 22.12 14.17
CA GLU A 143 -15.20 22.21 15.40
C GLU A 143 -14.78 23.46 16.20
N LYS A 144 -15.31 24.63 15.80
CA LYS A 144 -15.46 25.81 16.65
C LYS A 144 -16.74 26.55 16.31
#